data_AF-A0A429MS61-F1
#
_entry.id   AF-A0A429MS61-F1
#
_cell.length_a   1.000
_cell.length_b   1.000
_cell.length_c   1.000
_cell.angle_alpha   90.00
_cell.angle_beta   90.00
_cell.angle_gamma   90.00
#
_symmetry.space_group_name_H-M   'P 1'
#
loop_
_entity.id
_entity.type
_entity.pdbx_description
1 polymer ?
#
loop_
_entity_poly.entity_id
_entity_poly.type
_entity_poly.pdbx_seq_one_letter_code
_entity_poly.pdbx_strand_id
1 'polypeptide(L)'
;DTDYPKLSATNDVYTESSMSFMMPPDELNLDKLRNHGGKIIVVQGTADGVFSVDDTQNWYDQLLQHYKNDAKGTAPEFARFFRVPGMNHTRDGIATDQFDALTALVNWVEYGQAPDKIIATARGAGNPSGQVNTELPQDWAPDRTRPLCPYPLIARYNGQGDSEKAENFSCK
;
A
#
# COMPACT_ATOMS: atom_id res chain seq x y z
N ASP A 1 1.32 -18.84 -17.50
CA ASP A 1 0.26 -19.27 -16.57
C ASP A 1 -0.89 -19.86 -17.39
N THR A 2 -1.30 -21.09 -17.11
CA THR A 2 -2.42 -21.78 -17.79
C THR A 2 -3.72 -21.76 -16.98
N ASP A 3 -3.67 -21.31 -15.73
CA ASP A 3 -4.81 -21.30 -14.82
C ASP A 3 -5.57 -19.98 -14.85
N TYR A 4 -4.92 -18.87 -15.19
CA TYR A 4 -5.58 -17.56 -15.33
C TYR A 4 -6.87 -17.59 -16.21
N PRO A 5 -6.88 -18.21 -17.40
CA PRO A 5 -8.12 -18.28 -18.20
C PRO A 5 -9.25 -19.05 -17.52
N LYS A 6 -8.95 -19.95 -16.58
CA LYS A 6 -9.96 -20.74 -15.86
C LYS A 6 -10.79 -19.89 -14.91
N LEU A 7 -10.29 -18.74 -14.44
CA LEU A 7 -11.05 -17.79 -13.63
C LEU A 7 -12.23 -17.20 -14.42
N SER A 8 -12.07 -17.05 -15.74
CA SER A 8 -13.11 -16.54 -16.63
C SER A 8 -14.03 -17.64 -17.19
N ALA A 9 -13.74 -18.92 -16.90
CA ALA A 9 -14.47 -20.04 -17.50
C ALA A 9 -15.78 -20.34 -16.76
N THR A 10 -16.73 -20.91 -17.50
CA THR A 10 -18.00 -21.45 -17.00
C THR A 10 -18.22 -22.87 -17.52
N ASN A 11 -19.10 -23.62 -16.87
CA ASN A 11 -19.57 -24.94 -17.35
C ASN A 11 -20.99 -25.23 -16.83
N ASP A 12 -21.49 -26.43 -17.10
CA ASP A 12 -22.86 -26.84 -16.72
C ASP A 12 -23.11 -26.85 -15.20
N VAL A 13 -22.05 -26.92 -14.38
CA VAL A 13 -22.11 -26.87 -12.91
C VAL A 13 -21.86 -25.45 -12.39
N TYR A 14 -20.87 -24.74 -12.95
CA TYR A 14 -20.49 -23.37 -12.61
C TYR A 14 -20.86 -22.44 -13.77
N THR A 15 -22.12 -22.03 -13.81
CA THR A 15 -22.68 -21.26 -14.93
C THR A 15 -22.31 -19.77 -14.90
N GLU A 16 -21.69 -19.31 -13.82
CA GLU A 16 -21.21 -17.93 -13.62
C GLU A 16 -19.70 -17.96 -13.35
N SER A 17 -18.95 -17.09 -14.04
CA SER A 17 -17.50 -16.98 -13.85
C SER A 17 -17.19 -16.22 -12.56
N SER A 18 -16.15 -16.63 -11.83
CA SER A 18 -15.68 -15.88 -10.66
C SER A 18 -15.34 -14.42 -11.00
N MET A 19 -14.75 -14.19 -12.17
CA MET A 19 -14.41 -12.83 -12.63
C MET A 19 -15.64 -11.94 -12.82
N SER A 20 -16.82 -12.50 -13.10
CA SER A 20 -18.04 -11.73 -13.35
C SER A 20 -18.64 -11.06 -12.10
N PHE A 21 -18.33 -11.58 -10.90
CA PHE A 21 -18.85 -11.03 -9.64
C PHE A 21 -17.78 -10.69 -8.61
N MET A 22 -16.54 -11.18 -8.76
CA MET A 22 -15.43 -10.84 -7.84
C MET A 22 -14.76 -9.51 -8.20
N MET A 23 -14.83 -9.09 -9.47
CA MET A 23 -14.25 -7.82 -9.89
C MET A 23 -15.22 -6.66 -9.62
N PRO A 24 -14.72 -5.48 -9.20
CA PRO A 24 -15.55 -4.29 -9.19
C PRO A 24 -16.03 -4.01 -10.62
N PRO A 25 -17.31 -3.63 -10.82
CA PRO A 25 -17.83 -3.34 -12.15
C PRO A 25 -17.31 -2.02 -12.75
N ASP A 26 -16.81 -1.12 -11.90
CA ASP A 26 -16.23 0.18 -12.28
C ASP A 26 -15.23 0.61 -11.19
N GLU A 27 -14.04 0.01 -11.19
CA GLU A 27 -13.00 0.17 -10.18
C GLU A 27 -12.36 1.58 -10.15
N LEU A 28 -12.59 2.39 -11.18
CA LEU A 28 -12.08 3.75 -11.28
C LEU A 28 -13.08 4.79 -10.75
N ASN A 29 -14.37 4.45 -10.70
CA ASN A 29 -15.41 5.36 -10.26
C ASN A 29 -15.61 5.33 -8.74
N LEU A 30 -14.90 6.22 -8.06
CA LEU A 30 -14.96 6.42 -6.63
C LEU A 30 -15.77 7.67 -6.25
N ASP A 31 -16.66 8.13 -7.13
CA ASP A 31 -17.40 9.39 -6.95
C ASP A 31 -18.24 9.39 -5.69
N LYS A 32 -18.97 8.30 -5.43
CA LYS A 32 -19.78 8.20 -4.20
C LYS A 32 -18.88 8.29 -2.97
N LEU A 33 -17.81 7.51 -2.91
CA LEU A 33 -16.88 7.53 -1.79
C LEU A 33 -16.32 8.95 -1.56
N ARG A 34 -15.81 9.59 -2.61
CA ARG A 34 -15.26 10.95 -2.55
C ARG A 34 -16.32 11.97 -2.12
N ASN A 35 -17.52 11.95 -2.72
CA ASN A 35 -18.59 12.90 -2.43
C ASN A 35 -19.12 12.77 -0.99
N HIS A 36 -18.95 11.60 -0.36
CA HIS A 36 -19.25 11.38 1.05
C HIS A 36 -18.07 11.68 1.98
N GLY A 37 -16.96 12.23 1.46
CA GLY A 37 -15.76 12.55 2.23
C GLY A 37 -14.90 11.35 2.60
N GLY A 38 -15.18 10.17 2.03
CA GLY A 38 -14.46 8.94 2.30
C GLY A 38 -12.99 9.02 1.88
N LYS A 39 -12.13 8.29 2.61
CA LYS A 39 -10.69 8.22 2.39
C LYS A 39 -10.23 6.77 2.21
N ILE A 40 -9.24 6.56 1.35
CA ILE A 40 -8.65 5.26 1.05
C ILE A 40 -7.14 5.34 1.28
N ILE A 41 -6.61 4.43 2.09
CA ILE A 41 -5.18 4.14 2.17
C ILE A 41 -4.99 2.72 1.62
N VAL A 42 -4.20 2.61 0.55
CA VAL A 42 -3.77 1.32 0.01
C VAL A 42 -2.33 1.09 0.42
N VAL A 43 -2.03 -0.06 1.00
CA VAL A 43 -0.65 -0.46 1.36
C VAL A 43 -0.37 -1.82 0.76
N GLN A 44 0.75 -1.97 0.03
CA GLN A 44 1.13 -3.25 -0.54
C GLN A 44 2.64 -3.47 -0.52
N GLY A 45 3.04 -4.71 -0.28
CA GLY A 45 4.42 -5.14 -0.36
C GLY A 45 4.91 -5.23 -1.80
N THR A 46 6.12 -4.76 -2.06
CA THR A 46 6.68 -4.81 -3.44
C THR A 46 7.23 -6.18 -3.82
N ALA A 47 7.35 -7.09 -2.85
CA ALA A 47 7.76 -8.48 -3.06
C ALA A 47 6.59 -9.45 -2.85
N ASP A 48 5.35 -8.96 -2.91
CA ASP A 48 4.15 -9.79 -2.84
C ASP A 48 4.09 -10.73 -4.07
N GLY A 49 4.28 -12.03 -3.81
CA GLY A 49 4.22 -13.08 -4.82
C GLY A 49 2.82 -13.61 -5.10
N VAL A 50 1.80 -13.11 -4.40
CA VAL A 50 0.39 -13.52 -4.56
C VAL A 50 -0.34 -12.53 -5.45
N PHE A 51 -0.25 -11.24 -5.14
CA PHE A 51 -0.83 -10.16 -5.95
C PHE A 51 0.24 -9.17 -6.37
N SER A 52 0.36 -8.94 -7.67
CA SER A 52 1.37 -8.04 -8.22
C SER A 52 1.16 -6.61 -7.73
N VAL A 53 2.21 -6.00 -7.19
CA VAL A 53 2.22 -4.57 -6.85
C VAL A 53 2.08 -3.70 -8.10
N ASP A 54 2.49 -4.20 -9.27
CA ASP A 54 2.41 -3.48 -10.54
C ASP A 54 0.96 -3.35 -11.01
N ASP A 55 0.09 -4.30 -10.67
CA ASP A 55 -1.34 -4.24 -10.99
C ASP A 55 -2.04 -3.15 -10.18
N THR A 56 -1.80 -3.11 -8.87
CA THR A 56 -2.28 -2.03 -7.99
C THR A 56 -1.70 -0.68 -8.38
N GLN A 57 -0.42 -0.62 -8.80
CA GLN A 57 0.17 0.60 -9.31
C GLN A 57 -0.55 1.06 -10.58
N ASN A 58 -0.79 0.16 -11.52
CA ASN A 58 -1.52 0.44 -12.76
C ASN A 58 -2.94 0.95 -12.49
N TRP A 59 -3.66 0.34 -11.54
CA TRP A 59 -4.96 0.87 -11.08
C TRP A 59 -4.83 2.28 -10.51
N TYR A 60 -3.85 2.53 -9.64
CA TYR A 60 -3.66 3.84 -9.04
C TYR A 60 -3.27 4.91 -10.07
N ASP A 61 -2.43 4.58 -11.05
CA ASP A 61 -2.08 5.46 -12.17
C ASP A 61 -3.32 5.83 -13.01
N GLN A 62 -4.19 4.85 -13.28
CA GLN A 62 -5.47 5.11 -13.95
C GLN A 62 -6.40 5.97 -13.11
N LEU A 63 -6.43 5.76 -11.78
CA LEU A 63 -7.22 6.59 -10.85
C LEU A 63 -6.72 8.05 -10.83
N LEU A 64 -5.40 8.25 -10.77
CA LEU A 64 -4.78 9.57 -10.88
C LEU A 64 -5.20 10.27 -12.18
N GLN A 65 -5.20 9.54 -13.30
CA GLN A 65 -5.61 10.07 -14.60
C GLN A 65 -7.12 10.34 -14.67
N HIS A 66 -7.96 9.47 -14.10
CA HIS A 66 -9.41 9.61 -14.07
C HIS A 66 -9.84 10.91 -13.37
N TYR A 67 -9.19 11.24 -12.25
CA TYR A 67 -9.52 12.41 -11.42
C TYR A 67 -8.67 13.66 -11.68
N LYS A 68 -7.74 13.62 -12.65
CA LYS A 68 -6.74 14.69 -12.87
C LYS A 68 -7.33 16.09 -13.07
N ASN A 69 -8.47 16.19 -13.77
CA ASN A 69 -9.12 17.46 -14.12
C ASN A 69 -10.51 17.59 -13.49
N ASP A 70 -10.81 16.83 -12.44
CA ASP A 70 -12.12 16.85 -11.82
C ASP A 70 -12.29 18.11 -10.95
N ALA A 71 -13.41 18.80 -11.12
CA ALA A 71 -13.74 20.04 -10.41
C ALA A 71 -13.89 19.86 -8.88
N LYS A 72 -14.11 18.63 -8.40
CA LYS A 72 -14.28 18.29 -6.98
C LYS A 72 -13.00 17.81 -6.30
N GLY A 73 -11.89 17.76 -7.04
CA GLY A 73 -10.58 17.37 -6.50
C GLY A 73 -9.97 16.15 -7.18
N THR A 74 -8.69 15.96 -6.91
CA THR A 74 -7.81 14.95 -7.48
C THR A 74 -7.75 13.68 -6.61
N ALA A 75 -7.34 12.56 -7.21
CA ALA A 75 -7.24 11.29 -6.49
C ALA A 75 -6.40 11.34 -5.19
N PRO A 76 -5.22 12.00 -5.11
CA PRO A 76 -4.42 12.07 -3.87
C PRO A 76 -5.10 12.75 -2.68
N GLU A 77 -6.18 13.50 -2.90
CA GLU A 77 -6.97 14.16 -1.86
C GLU A 77 -7.93 13.20 -1.13
N PHE A 78 -8.18 12.01 -1.68
CA PHE A 78 -9.03 10.99 -1.06
C PHE A 78 -8.51 9.56 -1.13
N ALA A 79 -7.54 9.25 -1.99
CA ALA A 79 -6.92 7.94 -2.11
C ALA A 79 -5.40 8.06 -2.20
N ARG A 80 -4.67 7.40 -1.28
CA ARG A 80 -3.20 7.36 -1.27
C ARG A 80 -2.71 5.91 -1.28
N PHE A 81 -1.74 5.62 -2.14
CA PHE A 81 -1.09 4.32 -2.25
C PHE A 81 0.33 4.37 -1.67
N PHE A 82 0.65 3.42 -0.78
CA PHE A 82 1.95 3.28 -0.14
C PHE A 82 2.52 1.90 -0.47
N ARG A 83 3.75 1.89 -0.99
CA ARG A 83 4.49 0.66 -1.24
C ARG A 83 5.41 0.37 -0.06
N VAL A 84 5.52 -0.89 0.34
CA VAL A 84 6.46 -1.35 1.37
C VAL A 84 7.58 -2.13 0.67
N PRO A 85 8.77 -1.53 0.47
CA PRO A 85 9.86 -2.18 -0.22
C PRO A 85 10.28 -3.48 0.47
N GLY A 86 10.34 -4.56 -0.31
CA GLY A 86 10.79 -5.87 0.14
C GLY A 86 9.77 -6.67 0.96
N MET A 87 8.60 -6.10 1.28
CA MET A 87 7.57 -6.83 2.03
C MET A 87 6.88 -7.83 1.11
N ASN A 88 6.61 -9.03 1.63
CA ASN A 88 5.89 -10.07 0.91
C ASN A 88 4.37 -9.83 0.99
N HIS A 89 3.57 -10.89 0.86
CA HIS A 89 2.12 -10.83 0.98
C HIS A 89 1.71 -10.47 2.41
N THR A 90 1.27 -9.22 2.60
CA THR A 90 0.80 -8.60 3.85
C THR A 90 1.86 -8.29 4.92
N ARG A 91 2.92 -9.09 5.05
CA ARG A 91 3.98 -8.97 6.06
C ARG A 91 5.24 -9.74 5.61
N ASP A 92 6.23 -9.86 6.50
CA ASP A 92 7.49 -10.60 6.25
C ASP A 92 8.30 -10.01 5.07
N GLY A 93 9.35 -10.68 4.63
CA GLY A 93 10.33 -10.16 3.66
C GLY A 93 11.43 -9.31 4.32
N ILE A 94 12.43 -8.92 3.54
CA ILE A 94 13.50 -8.02 4.00
C ILE A 94 12.94 -6.59 4.01
N ALA A 95 12.13 -6.28 5.02
CA ALA A 95 11.28 -5.10 5.02
C ALA A 95 11.03 -4.50 6.41
N THR A 96 10.64 -3.23 6.41
CA THR A 96 9.94 -2.59 7.54
C THR A 96 8.45 -2.91 7.42
N ASP A 97 8.05 -4.11 7.83
CA ASP A 97 6.70 -4.67 7.59
C ASP A 97 5.65 -4.26 8.65
N GLN A 98 6.00 -3.42 9.62
CA GLN A 98 5.09 -2.93 10.67
C GLN A 98 4.75 -1.46 10.46
N PHE A 99 3.47 -1.10 10.41
CA PHE A 99 3.03 0.29 10.24
C PHE A 99 1.60 0.48 10.76
N ASP A 100 1.27 1.69 11.18
CA ASP A 100 -0.07 2.04 11.66
C ASP A 100 -0.82 2.88 10.62
N ALA A 101 -1.36 2.19 9.61
CA ALA A 101 -2.20 2.82 8.59
C ALA A 101 -3.61 3.19 9.12
N LEU A 102 -4.06 2.57 10.22
CA LEU A 102 -5.37 2.84 10.80
C LEU A 102 -5.38 4.21 11.47
N THR A 103 -4.38 4.53 12.31
CA THR A 103 -4.26 5.86 12.90
C THR A 103 -4.08 6.93 11.82
N ALA A 104 -3.32 6.63 10.76
CA ALA A 104 -3.21 7.53 9.61
C ALA A 104 -4.57 7.78 8.93
N LEU A 105 -5.39 6.75 8.76
CA LEU A 105 -6.73 6.87 8.18
C LEU A 105 -7.68 7.66 9.09
N VAL A 106 -7.68 7.38 10.40
CA VAL A 106 -8.46 8.12 11.41
C VAL A 106 -8.09 9.60 11.35
N ASN A 107 -6.80 9.92 11.35
CA ASN A 107 -6.36 11.31 11.29
C ASN A 107 -6.77 12.02 10.00
N TRP A 108 -6.77 11.30 8.88
CA TRP A 108 -7.20 11.86 7.61
C TRP A 108 -8.71 12.13 7.58
N VAL A 109 -9.52 11.19 8.08
CA VAL A 109 -10.98 11.29 8.08
C VAL A 109 -11.47 12.32 9.10
N GLU A 110 -10.97 12.27 10.33
CA GLU A 110 -11.52 13.04 11.45
C GLU A 110 -10.88 14.43 11.60
N TYR A 111 -9.60 14.57 11.25
CA TYR A 111 -8.84 15.81 11.44
C TYR A 111 -8.37 16.44 10.13
N GLY A 112 -8.71 15.86 8.98
CA GLY A 112 -8.28 16.36 7.67
C GLY A 112 -6.77 16.23 7.42
N GLN A 113 -6.07 15.40 8.20
CA GLN A 113 -4.63 15.25 8.13
C GLN A 113 -4.24 14.11 7.19
N ALA A 114 -4.09 14.42 5.92
CA ALA A 114 -3.68 13.43 4.93
C ALA A 114 -2.22 12.95 5.20
N PRO A 115 -1.94 11.64 5.14
CA PRO A 115 -0.63 11.11 5.52
C PRO A 115 0.42 11.37 4.44
N ASP A 116 1.31 12.33 4.64
CA ASP A 116 2.43 12.60 3.71
C ASP A 116 3.55 11.56 3.81
N LYS A 117 3.52 10.76 4.88
CA LYS A 117 4.28 9.53 5.08
C LYS A 117 3.63 8.68 6.17
N ILE A 118 3.85 7.38 6.14
CA ILE A 118 3.55 6.47 7.26
C ILE A 118 4.88 5.88 7.72
N ILE A 119 5.21 6.00 9.01
CA ILE A 119 6.46 5.40 9.50
C ILE A 119 6.26 3.90 9.64
N ALA A 120 7.13 3.15 8.99
CA ALA A 120 7.19 1.70 9.11
C ALA A 120 8.45 1.26 9.87
N THR A 121 8.34 0.16 10.59
CA THR A 121 9.38 -0.42 11.44
C THR A 121 9.63 -1.87 11.05
N ALA A 122 10.87 -2.34 11.14
CA ALA A 122 11.18 -3.75 11.04
C ALA A 122 10.57 -4.51 12.23
N ARG A 123 9.99 -5.70 11.98
CA ARG A 123 9.57 -6.62 13.05
C ARG A 123 10.75 -7.40 13.60
N GLY A 124 11.71 -6.71 14.20
CA GLY A 124 12.90 -7.32 14.83
C GLY A 124 12.67 -7.78 16.26
N ALA A 125 13.76 -8.19 16.93
CA ALA A 125 13.74 -8.60 18.34
C ALA A 125 13.18 -7.50 19.25
N GLY A 126 12.30 -7.87 20.18
CA GLY A 126 11.62 -6.91 21.08
C GLY A 126 10.35 -6.28 20.49
N ASN A 127 9.86 -6.74 19.34
CA ASN A 127 8.58 -6.27 18.79
C ASN A 127 7.40 -6.50 19.76
N PRO A 128 6.50 -5.52 19.95
CA PRO A 128 5.40 -5.61 20.91
C PRO A 128 4.41 -6.76 20.69
N SER A 129 4.27 -7.25 19.45
CA SER A 129 3.39 -8.39 19.14
C SER A 129 3.92 -9.73 19.68
N GLY A 130 5.18 -9.77 20.13
CA GLY A 130 5.90 -11.00 20.47
C GLY A 130 6.32 -11.83 19.26
N GLN A 131 5.99 -11.40 18.03
CA GLN A 131 6.39 -12.05 16.80
C GLN A 131 7.60 -11.32 16.19
N VAL A 132 8.55 -12.09 15.66
CA VAL A 132 9.75 -11.58 14.99
C VAL A 132 9.76 -12.09 13.56
N ASN A 133 10.10 -11.22 12.61
CA ASN A 133 10.38 -11.60 11.23
C ASN A 133 11.80 -12.19 11.18
N THR A 134 11.90 -13.48 10.92
CA THR A 134 13.18 -14.22 10.89
C THR A 134 13.95 -14.07 9.58
N GLU A 135 13.40 -13.37 8.59
CA GLU A 135 14.03 -13.12 7.29
C GLU A 135 14.91 -11.85 7.30
N LEU A 136 14.85 -11.07 8.37
CA LEU A 136 15.62 -9.82 8.49
C LEU A 136 17.13 -10.10 8.53
N PRO A 137 17.95 -9.31 7.80
CA PRO A 137 19.41 -9.39 7.89
C PRO A 137 19.92 -9.19 9.31
N GLN A 138 20.97 -9.93 9.69
CA GLN A 138 21.55 -9.86 11.05
C GLN A 138 22.18 -8.49 11.38
N ASP A 139 22.55 -7.72 10.37
CA ASP A 139 23.14 -6.39 10.49
C ASP A 139 22.10 -5.26 10.53
N TRP A 140 20.79 -5.58 10.37
CA TRP A 140 19.73 -4.59 10.58
C TRP A 140 19.52 -4.33 12.07
N ALA A 141 19.31 -3.05 12.40
CA ALA A 141 18.77 -2.72 13.71
C ALA A 141 17.37 -3.37 13.86
N PRO A 142 17.06 -4.01 15.02
CA PRO A 142 15.76 -4.65 15.23
C PRO A 142 14.60 -3.65 15.22
N ASP A 143 14.89 -2.37 15.45
CA ASP A 143 13.97 -1.23 15.43
C ASP A 143 14.18 -0.32 14.20
N ARG A 144 14.80 -0.83 13.12
CA ARG A 144 15.00 -0.09 11.87
C ARG A 144 13.69 0.51 11.39
N THR A 145 13.70 1.78 11.00
CA THR A 145 12.51 2.50 10.52
C THR A 145 12.69 3.11 9.13
N ARG A 146 11.63 3.19 8.33
CA ARG A 146 11.57 3.89 7.04
C ARG A 146 10.26 4.65 6.90
N PRO A 147 10.23 5.83 6.26
CA PRO A 147 8.98 6.43 5.84
C PRO A 147 8.44 5.69 4.61
N LEU A 148 7.23 5.16 4.68
CA LEU A 148 6.44 4.81 3.50
C LEU A 148 5.94 6.10 2.87
N CYS A 149 6.21 6.26 1.58
CA CYS A 149 5.91 7.47 0.84
C CYS A 149 4.65 7.28 -0.02
N PRO A 150 3.81 8.31 -0.16
CA PRO A 150 2.69 8.26 -1.09
C PRO A 150 3.24 8.17 -2.52
N TYR A 151 2.77 7.18 -3.27
CA TYR A 151 3.14 6.96 -4.67
C TYR A 151 2.91 8.25 -5.50
N PRO A 152 3.84 8.63 -6.41
CA PRO A 152 5.01 7.87 -6.89
C PRO A 152 6.30 8.11 -6.10
N LEU A 153 6.26 8.87 -5.00
CA LEU A 153 7.45 9.20 -4.23
C LEU A 153 8.07 7.95 -3.60
N ILE A 154 9.37 8.01 -3.37
CA ILE A 154 10.11 6.96 -2.66
C ILE A 154 10.91 7.55 -1.50
N ALA A 155 11.23 6.72 -0.51
CA ALA A 155 12.11 7.12 0.57
C ALA A 155 13.55 7.25 0.06
N ARG A 156 14.12 8.45 0.17
CA ARG A 156 15.52 8.71 -0.15
C ARG A 156 16.26 9.13 1.11
N TYR A 157 17.41 8.50 1.35
CA TYR A 157 18.29 8.89 2.45
C TYR A 157 18.82 10.30 2.21
N ASN A 158 18.85 11.11 3.26
CA ASN A 158 19.28 12.50 3.19
C ASN A 158 20.81 12.65 3.11
N GLY A 159 21.55 11.54 3.25
CA GLY A 159 23.02 11.51 3.18
C GLY A 159 23.71 11.79 4.51
N GLN A 160 22.96 12.06 5.57
CA GLN A 160 23.46 12.37 6.91
C GLN A 160 22.53 11.77 7.98
N GLY A 161 23.10 11.48 9.16
CA GLY A 161 22.39 10.85 10.27
C GLY A 161 22.55 9.33 10.30
N ASP A 162 21.76 8.68 11.15
CA ASP A 162 21.69 7.23 11.23
C ASP A 162 20.77 6.68 10.12
N SER A 163 21.30 5.80 9.27
CA SER A 163 20.54 5.15 8.19
C SER A 163 19.49 4.16 8.70
N GLU A 164 19.52 3.79 9.98
CA GLU A 164 18.49 2.96 10.61
C GLU A 164 17.24 3.76 10.99
N LYS A 165 17.28 5.11 10.94
CA LYS A 165 16.20 5.99 11.41
C LYS A 165 15.48 6.72 10.29
N ALA A 166 14.15 6.61 10.28
CA ALA A 166 13.26 7.20 9.27
C ALA A 166 13.35 8.73 9.16
N GLU A 167 13.73 9.44 10.22
CA GLU A 167 13.91 10.90 10.23
C GLU A 167 15.01 11.38 9.28
N ASN A 168 15.97 10.51 8.97
CA ASN A 168 17.06 10.81 8.04
C ASN A 168 16.72 10.47 6.58
N PHE A 169 15.43 10.25 6.28
CA PHE A 169 14.91 10.01 4.95
C PHE A 169 13.84 11.04 4.58
N SER A 170 13.61 11.22 3.29
CA SER A 170 12.55 12.08 2.76
C SER A 170 11.89 11.45 1.55
N CYS A 171 10.59 11.70 1.38
CA CYS A 171 9.83 11.26 0.22
C CYS A 171 10.14 12.16 -0.98
N LYS A 172 10.80 11.62 -2.02
CA LYS A 172 11.27 12.35 -3.20
C LYS A 172 11.33 11.47 -4.45
#